data_AF-Q9ZM75-F1
#
_entry.id   AF-Q9ZM75-F1
#
_cell.length_a   1.000
_cell.length_b   1.000
_cell.length_c   1.000
_cell.angle_alpha   90.00
_cell.angle_beta   90.00
_cell.angle_gamma   90.00
#
_symmetry.space_group_name_H-M   'P 1'
#
loop_
_entity.id
_entity.type
_entity.pdbx_description
1 polymer ?
#
loop_
_entity_poly.entity_id
_entity_poly.type
_entity_poly.pdbx_seq_one_letter_code
_entity_poly.pdbx_strand_id
1 'polypeptide(L)'
;MCIIFDADIKKENQESDAGFDNKLKHIREKFKEKGTDFPKEQIFLFPNNQDDGDLETLLLEIAKHDEFLKCFEGYLECIKSKEHYKPIKNIRKNMLYAYLEALGLENLTKTNIDVFDSKGKIKSRYEENYKKLTEEVIDFSSNSLIPLKNFLGQFAENKQKTNPKIF
;
A
#
# COMPACT_ATOMS: atom_id res chain seq x y z
N MET A 1 11.73 12.31 10.73
CA MET A 1 11.20 10.93 10.85
C MET A 1 9.77 10.97 10.37
N CYS A 2 9.35 10.00 9.56
CA CYS A 2 7.99 9.88 9.05
C CYS A 2 7.44 8.50 9.41
N ILE A 3 6.13 8.41 9.61
CA ILE A 3 5.42 7.20 10.00
C ILE A 3 4.31 6.97 8.97
N ILE A 4 4.22 5.76 8.44
CA ILE A 4 3.25 5.40 7.41
C ILE A 4 2.58 4.10 7.83
N PHE A 5 1.25 4.07 7.83
CA PHE A 5 0.43 2.91 8.14
C PHE A 5 -0.77 2.81 7.19
N ASP A 6 -1.39 1.65 7.15
CA ASP A 6 -2.71 1.50 6.54
C ASP A 6 -3.79 2.06 7.47
N ALA A 7 -4.82 2.71 6.91
CA ALA A 7 -6.00 3.10 7.67
C ALA A 7 -6.89 1.89 7.98
N ASP A 8 -6.79 0.82 7.18
CA ASP A 8 -7.70 -0.33 7.12
C ASP A 8 -9.12 0.04 6.68
N ILE A 9 -9.84 -0.92 6.09
CA ILE A 9 -11.23 -0.73 5.69
C ILE A 9 -12.15 -1.28 6.76
N LYS A 10 -12.94 -0.42 7.42
CA LYS A 10 -13.87 -0.83 8.50
C LYS A 10 -14.83 -1.95 8.13
N LYS A 11 -15.26 -2.02 6.87
CA LYS A 11 -16.19 -3.05 6.39
C LYS A 11 -15.53 -4.43 6.24
N GLU A 12 -14.20 -4.48 6.15
CA GLU A 12 -13.44 -5.69 5.87
C GLU A 12 -12.55 -6.12 7.04
N ASN A 13 -12.24 -5.21 7.95
CA ASN A 13 -11.46 -5.46 9.14
C ASN A 13 -12.35 -5.40 10.39
N GLN A 14 -12.21 -6.40 11.28
CA GLN A 14 -12.94 -6.49 12.55
C GLN A 14 -12.18 -5.83 13.72
N GLU A 15 -11.00 -5.29 13.45
CA GLU A 15 -10.21 -4.54 14.43
C GLU A 15 -10.93 -3.25 14.83
N SER A 16 -10.90 -2.96 16.13
CA SER A 16 -11.59 -1.80 16.70
C SER A 16 -10.98 -0.47 16.27
N ASP A 17 -9.71 -0.49 15.84
CA ASP A 17 -8.99 0.67 15.33
C ASP A 17 -9.03 0.79 13.81
N ALA A 18 -9.77 -0.06 13.09
CA ALA A 18 -9.89 0.03 11.65
C ALA A 18 -10.58 1.34 11.19
N GLY A 19 -10.14 1.82 10.04
CA GLY A 19 -10.53 3.08 9.40
C GLY A 19 -9.75 4.30 9.89
N PHE A 20 -9.70 5.33 9.05
CA PHE A 20 -8.78 6.46 9.17
C PHE A 20 -8.82 7.13 10.56
N ASP A 21 -9.99 7.57 10.99
CA ASP A 21 -10.15 8.29 12.27
C ASP A 21 -9.76 7.43 13.47
N ASN A 22 -10.17 6.16 13.45
CA ASN A 22 -9.93 5.23 14.54
C ASN A 22 -8.43 4.86 14.62
N LYS A 23 -7.81 4.59 13.46
CA LYS A 23 -6.40 4.24 13.35
C LYS A 23 -5.52 5.41 13.78
N LEU A 24 -5.83 6.62 13.32
CA LEU A 24 -5.11 7.82 13.72
C LEU A 24 -5.20 8.04 15.24
N LYS A 25 -6.39 7.87 15.82
CA LYS A 25 -6.58 7.97 17.28
C LYS A 25 -5.74 6.91 18.01
N HIS A 26 -5.83 5.65 17.58
CA HIS A 26 -5.12 4.53 18.18
C HIS A 26 -3.60 4.74 18.17
N ILE A 27 -3.04 5.10 17.01
CA ILE A 27 -1.61 5.38 16.84
C ILE A 27 -1.15 6.47 17.81
N ARG A 28 -1.92 7.57 17.91
CA ARG A 28 -1.58 8.68 18.81
C ARG A 28 -1.65 8.29 20.28
N GLU A 29 -2.65 7.50 20.69
CA GLU A 29 -2.75 6.98 22.05
C GLU A 29 -1.54 6.08 22.38
N LYS A 30 -1.17 5.17 21.47
CA LYS A 30 -0.02 4.27 21.64
C LYS A 30 1.31 5.00 21.75
N PHE A 31 1.50 6.07 20.99
CA PHE A 31 2.71 6.88 21.12
C PHE A 31 2.75 7.62 22.46
N LYS A 32 1.63 8.24 22.86
CA LYS A 32 1.52 8.92 24.16
C LYS A 32 1.79 8.00 25.33
N GLU A 33 1.27 6.76 25.30
CA GLU A 33 1.56 5.72 26.31
C GLU A 33 3.07 5.43 26.42
N LYS A 34 3.80 5.51 25.30
CA LYS A 34 5.26 5.32 25.25
C LYS A 34 6.06 6.60 25.54
N GLY A 35 5.42 7.67 25.99
CA GLY A 35 6.08 8.94 26.30
C GLY A 35 6.61 9.67 25.06
N THR A 36 6.11 9.36 23.87
CA THR A 36 6.46 10.04 22.61
C THR A 36 5.19 10.66 22.02
N ASP A 37 5.28 11.82 21.37
CA ASP A 37 4.16 12.37 20.61
C ASP A 37 4.66 12.75 19.22
N PHE A 38 3.98 12.23 18.20
CA PHE A 38 4.26 12.56 16.81
C PHE A 38 3.24 13.59 16.33
N PRO A 39 3.69 14.72 15.75
CA PRO A 39 2.80 15.64 15.06
C PRO A 39 1.98 14.90 14.01
N LYS A 40 0.74 15.34 13.77
CA LYS A 40 -0.14 14.72 12.77
C LYS A 40 0.50 14.74 11.39
N GLU A 41 1.29 15.77 11.12
CA GLU A 41 2.04 16.01 9.89
C GLU A 41 3.16 14.99 9.65
N GLN A 42 3.54 14.20 10.68
CA GLN A 42 4.52 13.12 10.58
C GLN A 42 3.90 11.74 10.38
N ILE A 43 2.57 11.65 10.38
CA ILE A 43 1.82 10.40 10.20
C ILE A 43 1.05 10.49 8.88
N PHE A 44 1.22 9.48 8.05
CA PHE A 44 0.43 9.27 6.84
C PHE A 44 -0.33 7.96 6.97
N LEU A 45 -1.63 7.99 6.68
CA LEU A 45 -2.43 6.78 6.55
C LEU A 45 -2.80 6.55 5.08
N PHE A 46 -2.59 5.34 4.59
CA PHE A 46 -3.09 4.97 3.26
C PHE A 46 -4.63 4.99 3.22
N PRO A 47 -5.21 5.25 2.03
CA PRO A 47 -4.54 5.40 0.74
C PRO A 47 -4.03 6.83 0.48
N ASN A 48 -4.67 7.83 1.08
CA ASN A 48 -4.50 9.25 0.71
C ASN A 48 -4.47 10.22 1.91
N ASN A 49 -4.30 9.70 3.13
CA ASN A 49 -4.31 10.42 4.40
C ASN A 49 -5.63 11.11 4.75
N GLN A 50 -6.75 10.56 4.28
CA GLN A 50 -8.09 11.05 4.58
C GLN A 50 -9.11 9.93 4.66
N ASP A 51 -9.05 8.98 3.73
CA ASP A 51 -10.06 7.94 3.58
C ASP A 51 -9.62 6.61 4.21
N ASP A 52 -10.59 5.73 4.44
CA ASP A 52 -10.33 4.33 4.81
C ASP A 52 -9.66 3.60 3.64
N GLY A 53 -8.69 2.74 3.94
CA GLY A 53 -7.96 1.99 2.92
C GLY A 53 -6.58 1.55 3.36
N ASP A 54 -5.89 0.96 2.40
CA ASP A 54 -4.57 0.35 2.55
C ASP A 54 -3.71 0.69 1.33
N LEU A 55 -2.44 0.30 1.36
CA LEU A 55 -1.54 0.44 0.22
C LEU A 55 -2.14 -0.20 -1.05
N GLU A 56 -2.75 -1.38 -0.94
CA GLU A 56 -3.37 -2.05 -2.08
C GLU A 56 -4.50 -1.22 -2.68
N THR A 57 -5.29 -0.52 -1.88
CA THR A 57 -6.35 0.40 -2.34
C THR A 57 -5.76 1.46 -3.27
N LEU A 58 -4.66 2.10 -2.85
CA LEU A 58 -3.98 3.08 -3.69
C LEU A 58 -3.40 2.45 -4.96
N LEU A 59 -2.73 1.30 -4.86
CA LEU A 59 -2.11 0.63 -6.01
C LEU A 59 -3.12 0.17 -7.06
N LEU A 60 -4.28 -0.31 -6.62
CA LEU A 60 -5.37 -0.73 -7.49
C LEU A 60 -6.06 0.48 -8.15
N GLU A 61 -6.16 1.61 -7.46
CA GLU A 61 -6.69 2.87 -8.01
C GLU A 61 -5.83 3.40 -9.18
N ILE A 62 -4.51 3.23 -9.08
CA ILE A 62 -3.56 3.71 -10.09
C ILE A 62 -3.12 2.60 -11.08
N ALA A 63 -3.82 1.47 -11.10
CA ALA A 63 -3.57 0.39 -12.06
C ALA A 63 -4.00 0.80 -13.48
N LYS A 64 -3.15 0.58 -14.48
CA LYS A 64 -3.41 1.01 -15.87
C LYS A 64 -4.37 0.10 -16.65
N HIS A 65 -4.53 -1.14 -16.18
CA HIS A 65 -5.27 -2.19 -16.88
C HIS A 65 -6.47 -2.66 -16.06
N ASP A 66 -7.50 -1.83 -15.99
CA ASP A 66 -8.68 -2.09 -15.15
C ASP A 66 -9.46 -3.35 -15.57
N GLU A 67 -9.26 -3.84 -16.79
CA GLU A 67 -9.90 -5.03 -17.34
C GLU A 67 -9.57 -6.28 -16.53
N PHE A 68 -8.34 -6.41 -16.03
CA PHE A 68 -7.93 -7.54 -15.20
C PHE A 68 -8.52 -7.47 -13.79
N LEU A 69 -8.72 -6.25 -13.26
CA LEU A 69 -9.40 -6.06 -11.98
C LEU A 69 -10.87 -6.48 -12.09
N LYS A 70 -11.55 -6.07 -13.17
CA LYS A 70 -12.93 -6.50 -13.47
C LYS A 70 -13.03 -8.02 -13.66
N CYS A 71 -12.02 -8.66 -14.25
CA CYS A 71 -11.95 -10.12 -14.31
C CYS A 71 -11.91 -10.76 -12.92
N PHE A 72 -11.13 -10.18 -12.00
CA PHE A 72 -11.05 -10.65 -10.62
C PHE A 72 -12.38 -10.45 -9.87
N GLU A 73 -13.06 -9.32 -10.05
CA GLU A 73 -14.41 -9.09 -9.51
C GLU A 73 -15.41 -10.14 -10.02
N GLY A 74 -15.38 -10.45 -11.32
CA GLY A 74 -16.17 -11.53 -11.90
C GLY A 74 -15.85 -12.90 -11.32
N TYR A 75 -14.57 -13.17 -11.04
CA TYR A 75 -14.16 -14.36 -10.29
C TYR A 75 -14.77 -14.40 -8.88
N LEU A 76 -14.72 -13.29 -8.13
CA LEU A 76 -15.32 -13.19 -6.80
C LEU A 76 -16.83 -13.46 -6.83
N GLU A 77 -17.56 -12.91 -7.80
CA GLU A 77 -18.99 -13.19 -7.95
C GLU A 77 -19.26 -14.66 -8.31
N CYS A 78 -18.46 -15.23 -9.22
CA CYS A 78 -18.60 -16.62 -9.64
C CYS A 78 -18.48 -17.59 -8.47
N ILE A 79 -17.49 -17.38 -7.59
CA ILE A 79 -17.22 -18.32 -6.49
C ILE A 79 -18.20 -18.22 -5.32
N LYS A 80 -18.88 -17.07 -5.12
CA LYS A 80 -19.79 -16.85 -3.97
C LYS A 80 -20.92 -17.89 -3.86
N SER A 81 -21.37 -18.43 -5.00
CA SER A 81 -22.48 -19.39 -5.06
C SER A 81 -22.06 -20.87 -4.98
N LYS A 82 -20.77 -21.17 -4.81
CA LYS A 82 -20.26 -22.56 -4.86
C LYS A 82 -20.41 -23.25 -3.50
N GLU A 83 -20.72 -24.56 -3.52
CA GLU A 83 -21.04 -25.39 -2.34
C GLU A 83 -19.97 -25.36 -1.21
N HIS A 84 -18.70 -25.13 -1.57
CA HIS A 84 -17.58 -25.07 -0.61
C HIS A 84 -16.99 -23.67 -0.45
N TYR A 85 -17.71 -22.64 -0.86
CA TYR A 85 -17.25 -21.26 -0.75
C TYR A 85 -17.00 -20.89 0.71
N LYS A 86 -15.81 -20.34 0.96
CA LYS A 86 -15.48 -19.63 2.18
C LYS A 86 -15.11 -18.20 1.79
N PRO A 87 -15.53 -17.18 2.56
CA PRO A 87 -15.11 -15.81 2.29
C PRO A 87 -13.59 -15.70 2.14
N ILE A 88 -13.15 -15.12 1.02
CA ILE A 88 -11.73 -14.88 0.79
C ILE A 88 -11.25 -13.81 1.78
N LYS A 89 -10.16 -14.10 2.47
CA LYS A 89 -9.46 -13.13 3.31
C LYS A 89 -8.49 -12.30 2.47
N ASN A 90 -8.25 -11.05 2.83
CA ASN A 90 -7.31 -10.16 2.15
C ASN A 90 -7.61 -9.99 0.65
N ILE A 91 -8.87 -9.70 0.31
CA ILE A 91 -9.35 -9.67 -1.08
C ILE A 91 -8.48 -8.74 -1.95
N ARG A 92 -8.19 -7.51 -1.49
CA ARG A 92 -7.35 -6.55 -2.23
C ARG A 92 -5.95 -7.06 -2.52
N LYS A 93 -5.32 -7.69 -1.53
CA LYS A 93 -3.98 -8.29 -1.70
C LYS A 93 -3.98 -9.40 -2.74
N ASN A 94 -4.97 -10.28 -2.69
CA ASN A 94 -5.12 -11.33 -3.71
C ASN A 94 -5.42 -10.74 -5.09
N MET A 95 -6.22 -9.68 -5.15
CA MET A 95 -6.52 -8.98 -6.40
C MET A 95 -5.28 -8.33 -7.00
N LEU A 96 -4.46 -7.65 -6.19
CA LEU A 96 -3.18 -7.09 -6.64
C LEU A 96 -2.23 -8.18 -7.12
N TYR A 97 -2.16 -9.32 -6.44
CA TYR A 97 -1.33 -10.45 -6.88
C TYR A 97 -1.78 -11.03 -8.21
N ALA A 98 -3.08 -11.30 -8.35
CA ALA A 98 -3.65 -11.79 -9.61
C ALA A 98 -3.45 -10.78 -10.75
N TYR A 99 -3.59 -9.49 -10.46
CA TYR A 99 -3.35 -8.40 -11.41
C TYR A 99 -1.90 -8.40 -11.92
N LEU A 100 -0.92 -8.47 -11.01
CA LEU A 100 0.49 -8.50 -11.37
C LEU A 100 0.87 -9.79 -12.11
N GLU A 101 0.33 -10.94 -11.69
CA GLU A 101 0.56 -12.24 -12.34
C GLU A 101 0.00 -12.28 -13.76
N ALA A 102 -1.20 -11.73 -13.99
CA ALA A 102 -1.79 -11.61 -15.34
C ALA A 102 -0.91 -10.80 -16.31
N LEU A 103 -0.05 -9.93 -15.78
CA LEU A 103 0.86 -9.08 -16.53
C LEU A 103 2.30 -9.62 -16.55
N GLY A 104 2.54 -10.85 -16.09
CA GLY A 104 3.87 -11.48 -16.08
C GLY A 104 4.84 -10.87 -15.07
N LEU A 105 4.32 -10.33 -13.96
CA LEU A 105 5.08 -9.74 -12.86
C LEU A 105 5.03 -10.60 -11.58
N GLU A 106 4.75 -11.89 -11.69
CA GLU A 106 4.72 -12.84 -10.57
C GLU A 106 6.08 -12.94 -9.83
N ASN A 107 7.17 -12.60 -10.52
CA ASN A 107 8.49 -12.51 -9.91
C ASN A 107 8.68 -11.28 -9.01
N LEU A 108 7.69 -10.41 -8.87
CA LEU A 108 7.67 -9.31 -7.89
C LEU A 108 6.78 -9.63 -6.68
N THR A 109 5.94 -10.68 -6.77
CA THR A 109 4.95 -11.02 -5.74
C THR A 109 5.33 -12.22 -4.87
N LYS A 110 6.37 -13.00 -5.24
CA LYS A 110 6.85 -14.13 -4.41
C LYS A 110 7.46 -13.65 -3.09
N THR A 111 7.17 -14.39 -2.02
CA THR A 111 7.74 -14.14 -0.69
C THR A 111 9.27 -14.29 -0.70
N ASN A 112 9.97 -13.47 0.10
CA ASN A 112 11.44 -13.46 0.25
C ASN A 112 12.23 -13.03 -0.99
N ILE A 113 11.60 -12.32 -1.93
CA ILE A 113 12.36 -11.69 -3.00
C ILE A 113 13.02 -10.43 -2.47
N ASP A 114 14.33 -10.51 -2.35
CA ASP A 114 15.16 -9.34 -2.18
C ASP A 114 15.32 -8.64 -3.55
N VAL A 115 14.36 -7.75 -3.86
CA VAL A 115 14.27 -6.96 -5.11
C VAL A 115 15.34 -5.87 -5.14
N PHE A 116 15.63 -5.30 -3.98
CA PHE A 116 16.59 -4.22 -3.81
C PHE A 116 17.93 -4.79 -3.33
N ASP A 117 19.04 -4.19 -3.75
CA ASP A 117 20.35 -4.48 -3.19
C ASP A 117 20.53 -3.79 -1.82
N SER A 118 21.67 -4.01 -1.18
CA SER A 118 22.01 -3.38 0.10
C SER A 118 22.11 -1.85 0.05
N LYS A 119 22.09 -1.25 -1.15
CA LYS A 119 22.11 0.19 -1.38
C LYS A 119 20.72 0.73 -1.75
N GLY A 120 19.68 -0.12 -1.73
CA GLY A 120 18.32 0.26 -2.11
C GLY A 120 18.11 0.40 -3.61
N LYS A 121 19.00 -0.12 -4.46
CA LYS A 121 18.81 -0.15 -5.92
C LYS A 121 18.15 -1.44 -6.36
N ILE A 122 17.33 -1.39 -7.41
CA ILE A 122 16.77 -2.59 -8.02
C ILE A 122 17.92 -3.50 -8.50
N LYS A 123 17.86 -4.79 -8.17
CA LYS A 123 18.83 -5.77 -8.68
C LYS A 123 18.61 -5.97 -10.18
N SER A 124 19.71 -6.13 -10.94
CA SER A 124 19.69 -6.28 -12.40
C SER A 124 18.68 -7.30 -12.94
N ARG A 125 18.54 -8.45 -12.27
CA ARG A 125 17.56 -9.49 -12.64
C ARG A 125 16.09 -9.06 -12.59
N TYR A 126 15.78 -7.92 -11.97
CA TYR A 126 14.44 -7.36 -11.83
C TYR A 126 14.29 -6.00 -12.53
N GLU A 127 15.32 -5.48 -13.19
CA GLU A 127 15.25 -4.17 -13.86
C GLU A 127 14.16 -4.15 -14.93
N GLU A 128 14.03 -5.22 -15.72
CA GLU A 128 12.99 -5.34 -16.74
C GLU A 128 11.58 -5.41 -16.12
N ASN A 129 11.39 -6.25 -15.10
CA ASN A 129 10.12 -6.35 -14.38
C ASN A 129 9.74 -5.01 -13.72
N TYR A 130 10.70 -4.32 -13.13
CA TYR A 130 10.49 -3.03 -12.50
C TYR A 130 10.17 -1.95 -13.53
N LYS A 131 10.89 -1.92 -14.66
CA LYS A 131 10.60 -1.01 -15.77
C LYS A 131 9.18 -1.22 -16.27
N LYS A 132 8.79 -2.46 -16.56
CA LYS A 132 7.42 -2.83 -16.96
C LYS A 132 6.39 -2.40 -15.91
N LEU A 133 6.66 -2.67 -14.62
CA LEU A 133 5.78 -2.24 -13.53
C LEU A 133 5.54 -0.72 -13.57
N THR A 134 6.60 0.07 -13.71
CA THR A 134 6.52 1.54 -13.65
C THR A 134 6.04 2.21 -14.94
N GLU A 135 6.32 1.61 -16.11
CA GLU A 135 6.00 2.20 -17.40
C GLU A 135 4.66 1.71 -17.95
N GLU A 136 4.28 0.46 -17.69
CA GLU A 136 3.13 -0.19 -18.35
C GLU A 136 2.00 -0.55 -17.37
N VAL A 137 2.31 -0.90 -16.11
CA VAL A 137 1.33 -1.53 -15.21
C VAL A 137 0.73 -0.56 -14.19
N ILE A 138 1.58 0.21 -13.50
CA ILE A 138 1.18 1.12 -12.43
C ILE A 138 1.46 2.57 -12.86
N ASP A 139 0.45 3.43 -12.76
CA ASP A 139 0.59 4.86 -13.04
C ASP A 139 1.13 5.64 -11.84
N PHE A 140 2.45 5.58 -11.65
CA PHE A 140 3.12 6.39 -10.62
C PHE A 140 3.07 7.91 -10.90
N SER A 141 2.57 8.34 -12.06
CA SER A 141 2.31 9.75 -12.37
C SER A 141 0.92 10.23 -11.93
N SER A 142 0.02 9.31 -11.55
CA SER A 142 -1.35 9.61 -11.14
C SER A 142 -1.45 10.68 -10.04
N ASN A 143 -2.51 11.48 -10.12
CA ASN A 143 -2.85 12.49 -9.13
C ASN A 143 -3.21 11.89 -7.76
N SER A 144 -3.64 10.62 -7.71
CA SER A 144 -3.94 9.93 -6.45
C SER A 144 -2.69 9.78 -5.56
N LEU A 145 -1.49 9.89 -6.13
CA LEU A 145 -0.23 9.90 -5.38
C LEU A 145 0.18 11.28 -4.84
N ILE A 146 -0.52 12.37 -5.20
CA ILE A 146 -0.20 13.72 -4.73
C ILE A 146 -0.14 13.80 -3.19
N PRO A 147 -1.10 13.25 -2.41
CA PRO A 147 -1.02 13.28 -0.95
C PRO A 147 0.26 12.63 -0.41
N LEU A 148 0.62 11.45 -0.92
CA LEU A 148 1.83 10.75 -0.52
C LEU A 148 3.10 11.50 -0.94
N LYS A 149 3.15 12.03 -2.17
CA LYS A 149 4.26 12.84 -2.68
C LYS A 149 4.46 14.10 -1.83
N ASN A 150 3.38 14.81 -1.50
CA ASN A 150 3.43 16.00 -0.66
C ASN A 150 3.88 15.68 0.77
N PHE A 151 3.42 14.56 1.34
CA PHE A 151 3.87 14.10 2.66
C PHE A 151 5.37 13.78 2.66
N LEU A 152 5.84 12.96 1.71
CA LEU A 152 7.25 12.57 1.61
C LEU A 152 8.17 13.75 1.26
N GLY A 153 7.71 14.68 0.42
CA GLY A 153 8.45 15.86 -0.02
C GLY A 153 8.90 16.74 1.14
N GLN A 154 8.05 16.89 2.17
CA GLN A 154 8.39 17.63 3.39
C GLN A 154 9.63 17.05 4.11
N PHE A 155 9.90 15.75 3.98
CA PHE A 155 11.08 15.12 4.60
C PHE A 155 12.29 15.07 3.66
N ALA A 156 12.08 15.08 2.34
CA ALA A 156 13.15 15.13 1.35
C ALA A 156 13.85 16.49 1.33
N GLU A 157 13.10 17.57 1.49
CA GLU A 157 13.61 18.96 1.55
C GLU A 157 14.32 19.26 2.88
N ASN A 158 14.00 18.52 3.94
CA ASN A 158 14.56 18.70 5.29
C ASN A 158 15.99 18.12 5.49
N LYS A 159 16.70 17.74 4.42
CA LYS A 159 18.10 17.26 4.46
C LYS A 159 19.14 18.25 5.01
N GLN A 160 18.74 19.41 5.53
CA GLN A 160 19.64 20.31 6.27
C GLN A 160 19.51 20.28 7.80
N LYS A 161 18.49 19.66 8.42
CA LYS A 161 18.44 19.56 9.89
C LYS A 161 17.80 18.26 10.36
N THR A 162 18.51 17.56 11.24
CA THR A 162 18.14 16.35 11.99
C THR A 162 18.46 15.00 11.34
N ASN A 163 19.52 14.37 11.86
CA ASN A 163 19.84 12.95 11.70
C ASN A 163 18.65 12.09 12.17
N PRO A 164 18.04 11.25 11.31
CA PRO A 164 17.10 10.25 11.78
C PRO A 164 17.86 9.11 12.49
N LYS A 165 17.61 8.93 13.79
CA LYS A 165 17.93 7.70 14.51
C LYS A 165 16.85 6.67 14.16
N ILE A 166 17.27 5.55 13.59
CA ILE A 166 16.44 4.38 13.34
C ILE A 166 16.51 3.53 14.62
N PHE A 167 15.35 3.20 15.21
CA PHE A 167 15.19 2.18 16.25
C PHE A 167 14.44 1.00 15.65
#